data_AF-A0A956C4K1-F1
#
_entry.id   AF-A0A956C4K1-F1
#
_cell.length_a   1.000
_cell.length_b   1.000
_cell.length_c   1.000
_cell.angle_alpha   90.00
_cell.angle_beta   90.00
_cell.angle_gamma   90.00
#
_symmetry.space_group_name_H-M   'P 1'
#
loop_
_entity.id
_entity.type
_entity.pdbx_description
1 polymer ?
#
loop_
_entity_poly.entity_id
_entity_poly.type
_entity_poly.pdbx_seq_one_letter_code
_entity_poly.pdbx_strand_id
1 'polypeptide(L)'
;HRYLCTLSGPKRYLWDDRQTDERWHFAHKFVTGAADGEYRPVFGRILKYLPEEAGGLFMREDGPQAPADPRYASRAMMLFAIVEIVFQAYAQINSAPYRHFQGKEGNPRVLRHLVLTYPSAMREEERRVYEGLVRNAVILACHILNIRQDLRPNFSPDGQFEPFLFVDEALAAQMVFLFQEVQGTFAGSMEDLIGVYGHVPPKP
;
A
#
# COMPACT_ATOMS: atom_id res chain seq x y z
N HIS A 1 16.27 4.08 23.13
CA HIS A 1 15.15 3.13 23.01
C HIS A 1 15.15 2.59 21.59
N ARG A 2 15.53 1.31 21.41
CA ARG A 2 15.44 0.62 20.12
C ARG A 2 13.96 0.33 19.84
N TYR A 3 13.35 1.00 18.88
CA TYR A 3 12.04 0.59 18.39
C TYR A 3 12.27 -0.65 17.53
N LEU A 4 12.14 -1.83 18.14
CA LEU A 4 11.90 -3.03 17.34
C LEU A 4 10.61 -2.76 16.55
N CYS A 5 10.67 -2.77 15.22
CA CYS A 5 9.51 -2.70 14.34
C CYS A 5 8.57 -3.93 14.46
N THR A 6 8.52 -4.60 15.62
CA THR A 6 7.84 -5.88 15.82
C THR A 6 6.47 -5.75 16.51
N LEU A 7 6.03 -4.55 16.90
CA LEU A 7 4.78 -4.39 17.69
C LEU A 7 3.72 -3.46 17.08
N SER A 8 3.94 -2.87 15.89
CA SER A 8 2.91 -2.05 15.24
C SER A 8 3.01 -2.02 13.73
N GLY A 9 1.86 -1.82 13.08
CA GLY A 9 1.79 -1.70 11.62
C GLY A 9 2.58 -0.50 11.07
N PRO A 10 2.98 -0.54 9.78
CA PRO A 10 3.86 0.45 9.17
C PRO A 10 3.30 1.87 9.15
N LYS A 11 1.97 2.04 9.16
CA LYS A 11 1.31 3.37 9.23
C LYS A 11 1.72 4.18 10.47
N ARG A 12 2.15 3.54 11.58
CA ARG A 12 2.56 4.24 12.81
C ARG A 12 3.90 4.99 12.65
N TYR A 13 4.70 4.64 11.66
CA TYR A 13 6.05 5.17 11.48
C TYR A 13 6.16 6.22 10.39
N LEU A 14 5.03 6.67 9.80
CA LEU A 14 5.03 7.61 8.67
C LEU A 14 5.77 8.92 8.97
N TRP A 15 5.75 9.38 10.21
CA TRP A 15 6.45 10.58 10.68
C TRP A 15 7.96 10.39 10.89
N ASP A 16 8.46 9.15 11.00
CA ASP A 16 9.87 8.88 11.32
C ASP A 16 10.69 8.77 10.03
N ASP A 17 11.31 9.89 9.69
CA ASP A 17 12.13 10.09 8.51
C ASP A 17 13.61 9.79 8.68
N ARG A 18 14.03 9.54 9.93
CA ARG A 18 15.42 9.35 10.30
C ARG A 18 15.90 7.98 9.88
N GLN A 19 17.03 7.96 9.21
CA GLN A 19 17.73 6.72 8.89
C GLN A 19 18.12 5.99 10.18
N THR A 20 17.92 4.67 10.23
CA THR A 20 18.28 3.87 11.39
C THR A 20 19.79 3.72 11.52
N ASP A 21 20.32 3.67 12.75
CA ASP A 21 21.74 3.40 12.98
C ASP A 21 22.12 1.94 12.65
N GLU A 22 21.15 1.03 12.75
CA GLU A 22 21.33 -0.41 12.52
C GLU A 22 20.89 -0.80 11.11
N ARG A 23 21.57 -1.80 10.53
CA ARG A 23 21.19 -2.42 9.26
C ARG A 23 19.85 -3.13 9.37
N TRP A 24 19.04 -3.03 8.33
CA TRP A 24 17.83 -3.81 8.20
C TRP A 24 18.18 -5.25 7.84
N HIS A 25 17.52 -6.18 8.52
CA HIS A 25 17.66 -7.61 8.27
C HIS A 25 16.29 -8.22 8.01
N PHE A 26 16.26 -9.33 7.28
CA PHE A 26 15.05 -10.15 7.20
C PHE A 26 14.70 -10.71 8.57
N ALA A 27 13.39 -10.80 8.88
CA ALA A 27 12.92 -11.30 10.16
C ALA A 27 13.14 -12.82 10.36
N HIS A 28 13.44 -13.56 9.29
CA HIS A 28 13.73 -14.99 9.36
C HIS A 28 15.24 -15.22 9.48
N LYS A 29 15.63 -16.01 10.48
CA LYS A 29 17.00 -16.49 10.62
C LYS A 29 17.28 -17.54 9.54
N PHE A 30 18.46 -17.50 8.92
CA PHE A 30 18.93 -18.58 8.07
C PHE A 30 19.92 -19.45 8.86
N VAL A 31 19.87 -20.76 8.66
CA VAL A 31 20.75 -21.71 9.36
C VAL A 31 22.01 -21.94 8.54
N THR A 32 23.16 -21.52 9.07
CA THR A 32 24.49 -21.80 8.53
C THR A 32 25.26 -22.74 9.45
N GLY A 33 24.79 -23.97 9.58
CA GLY A 33 25.53 -25.07 10.24
C GLY A 33 25.79 -24.94 11.75
N ALA A 34 25.77 -23.74 12.33
CA ALA A 34 25.77 -23.50 13.77
C ALA A 34 24.34 -23.56 14.31
N ALA A 35 24.19 -24.05 15.56
CA ALA A 35 22.91 -24.28 16.21
C ALA A 35 22.05 -23.02 16.44
N ASP A 36 22.61 -21.83 16.19
CA ASP A 36 21.89 -20.56 16.27
C ASP A 36 21.95 -19.86 14.90
N GLY A 37 20.80 -19.65 14.27
CA GLY A 37 20.73 -19.05 12.94
C GLY A 37 21.02 -17.54 12.96
N GLU A 38 21.52 -17.02 11.85
CA GLU A 38 21.86 -15.60 11.69
C GLU A 38 20.76 -14.84 10.95
N TYR A 39 20.61 -13.55 11.23
CA TYR A 39 19.76 -12.66 10.45
C TYR A 39 20.52 -12.15 9.23
N ARG A 40 19.93 -12.25 8.04
CA ARG A 40 20.57 -11.76 6.81
C ARG A 40 20.22 -10.30 6.58
N PRO A 41 21.18 -9.43 6.21
CA PRO A 41 20.88 -8.09 5.73
C PRO A 41 19.87 -8.14 4.57
N VAL A 42 18.98 -7.16 4.48
CA VAL A 42 18.01 -7.11 3.39
C VAL A 42 18.73 -6.96 2.04
N PHE A 43 18.26 -7.71 1.05
CA PHE A 43 18.73 -7.65 -0.32
C PHE A 43 17.55 -7.87 -1.26
N GLY A 44 17.63 -7.36 -2.49
CA GLY A 44 16.61 -7.61 -3.50
C GLY A 44 16.59 -6.59 -4.62
N ARG A 45 15.97 -6.98 -5.73
CA ARG A 45 15.89 -6.14 -6.94
C ARG A 45 15.19 -4.80 -6.69
N ILE A 46 14.27 -4.72 -5.72
CA ILE A 46 13.57 -3.46 -5.39
C ILE A 46 14.50 -2.43 -4.75
N LEU A 47 15.51 -2.86 -3.97
CA LEU A 47 16.45 -1.97 -3.27
C LEU A 47 17.34 -1.19 -4.23
N LYS A 48 17.54 -1.73 -5.45
CA LYS A 48 18.20 -1.06 -6.56
C LYS A 48 17.68 0.37 -6.80
N TYR A 49 16.38 0.59 -6.60
CA TYR A 49 15.70 1.84 -6.93
C TYR A 49 15.41 2.71 -5.70
N LEU A 50 15.74 2.24 -4.51
CA LEU A 50 15.43 2.91 -3.25
C LEU A 50 16.73 3.37 -2.59
N PRO A 51 17.04 4.68 -2.67
CA PRO A 51 18.09 5.26 -1.85
C PRO A 51 17.71 5.23 -0.36
N GLU A 52 18.66 4.82 0.44
CA GLU A 52 18.56 4.64 1.89
C GLU A 52 18.15 5.93 2.62
N GLU A 53 18.72 7.05 2.21
CA GLU A 53 18.51 8.40 2.76
C GLU A 53 17.14 9.01 2.41
N ALA A 54 16.47 8.51 1.38
CA ALA A 54 15.22 9.08 0.89
C ALA A 54 13.99 8.67 1.70
N GLY A 55 14.11 7.67 2.59
CA GLY A 55 12.98 7.13 3.36
C GLY A 55 11.80 6.68 2.50
N GLY A 56 12.05 6.30 1.23
CA GLY A 56 11.04 5.83 0.28
C GLY A 56 10.30 6.93 -0.51
N LEU A 57 10.54 8.22 -0.25
CA LEU A 57 9.85 9.32 -0.95
C LEU A 57 10.50 9.70 -2.29
N PHE A 58 11.73 9.27 -2.52
CA PHE A 58 12.45 9.44 -3.77
C PHE A 58 12.91 8.07 -4.28
N MET A 59 12.93 7.91 -5.61
CA MET A 59 13.43 6.71 -6.28
C MET A 59 14.57 7.08 -7.22
N ARG A 60 15.62 6.26 -7.24
CA ARG A 60 16.73 6.39 -8.20
C ARG A 60 16.50 5.48 -9.40
N GLU A 61 17.13 5.80 -10.52
CA GLU A 61 17.03 4.99 -11.74
C GLU A 61 17.72 3.63 -11.61
N ASP A 62 18.85 3.58 -10.88
CA ASP A 62 19.69 2.40 -10.73
C ASP A 62 20.50 2.46 -9.41
N GLY A 63 20.97 1.31 -8.93
CA GLY A 63 21.75 1.12 -7.71
C GLY A 63 22.09 -0.36 -7.44
N PRO A 64 22.78 -0.67 -6.33
CA PRO A 64 23.09 -2.05 -5.97
C PRO A 64 21.82 -2.78 -5.49
N GLN A 65 21.64 -4.05 -5.90
CA GLN A 65 20.54 -4.89 -5.40
C GLN A 65 20.74 -5.32 -3.94
N ALA A 66 21.98 -5.37 -3.49
CA ALA A 66 22.35 -5.61 -2.10
C ALA A 66 23.22 -4.43 -1.66
N PRO A 67 22.61 -3.35 -1.14
CA PRO A 67 23.37 -2.23 -0.63
C PRO A 67 24.30 -2.69 0.50
N ALA A 68 25.50 -2.10 0.58
CA ALA A 68 26.49 -2.50 1.57
C ALA A 68 26.01 -2.22 3.02
N ASP A 69 25.13 -1.23 3.19
CA ASP A 69 24.62 -0.82 4.48
C ASP A 69 23.13 -0.45 4.39
N PRO A 70 22.22 -1.45 4.33
CA PRO A 70 20.81 -1.19 4.09
C PRO A 70 20.14 -0.63 5.34
N ARG A 71 20.32 0.67 5.57
CA ARG A 71 19.73 1.41 6.68
C ARG A 71 18.64 2.30 6.12
N TYR A 72 17.39 2.01 6.43
CA TYR A 72 16.25 2.80 5.95
C TYR A 72 15.53 3.45 7.11
N ALA A 73 14.89 4.60 6.85
CA ALA A 73 13.98 5.20 7.82
C ALA A 73 12.77 4.29 8.07
N SER A 74 12.24 4.30 9.29
CA SER A 74 11.10 3.44 9.69
C SER A 74 9.89 3.62 8.77
N ARG A 75 9.63 4.84 8.28
CA ARG A 75 8.55 5.13 7.30
C ARG A 75 8.67 4.35 5.99
N ALA A 76 9.88 4.00 5.56
CA ALA A 76 10.10 3.23 4.33
C ALA A 76 9.46 1.83 4.40
N MET A 77 9.20 1.32 5.61
CA MET A 77 8.47 0.07 5.82
C MET A 77 7.08 0.10 5.19
N MET A 78 6.43 1.27 5.15
CA MET A 78 5.14 1.42 4.49
C MET A 78 5.25 1.21 2.98
N LEU A 79 6.31 1.72 2.34
CA LEU A 79 6.57 1.49 0.91
C LEU A 79 6.77 -0.01 0.66
N PHE A 80 7.62 -0.68 1.45
CA PHE A 80 7.85 -2.13 1.29
C PHE A 80 6.58 -2.95 1.48
N ALA A 81 5.76 -2.61 2.48
CA ALA A 81 4.49 -3.28 2.72
C ALA A 81 3.52 -3.12 1.53
N ILE A 82 3.41 -1.92 0.96
CA ILE A 82 2.55 -1.69 -0.21
C ILE A 82 3.10 -2.40 -1.45
N VAL A 83 4.42 -2.39 -1.67
CA VAL A 83 5.05 -3.15 -2.78
C VAL A 83 4.66 -4.63 -2.69
N GLU A 84 4.77 -5.22 -1.50
CA GLU A 84 4.41 -6.62 -1.27
C GLU A 84 2.92 -6.87 -1.53
N ILE A 85 2.03 -6.03 -0.97
CA ILE A 85 0.59 -6.15 -1.21
C ILE A 85 0.25 -6.08 -2.71
N VAL A 86 0.87 -5.14 -3.43
CA VAL A 86 0.65 -4.98 -4.88
C VAL A 86 1.17 -6.21 -5.64
N PHE A 87 2.35 -6.75 -5.29
CA PHE A 87 2.85 -8.00 -5.88
C PHE A 87 1.90 -9.17 -5.64
N GLN A 88 1.43 -9.35 -4.41
CA GLN A 88 0.48 -10.41 -4.07
C GLN A 88 -0.85 -10.25 -4.81
N ALA A 89 -1.36 -9.01 -4.93
CA ALA A 89 -2.57 -8.74 -5.68
C ALA A 89 -2.40 -9.09 -7.17
N TYR A 90 -1.30 -8.68 -7.81
CA TYR A 90 -1.01 -9.04 -9.20
C TYR A 90 -0.83 -10.55 -9.39
N ALA A 91 -0.17 -11.24 -8.44
CA ALA A 91 -0.03 -12.69 -8.46
C ALA A 91 -1.39 -13.39 -8.35
N GLN A 92 -2.26 -12.94 -7.45
CA GLN A 92 -3.58 -13.51 -7.23
C GLN A 92 -4.47 -13.35 -8.47
N ILE A 93 -4.61 -12.13 -9.02
CA ILE A 93 -5.50 -11.88 -10.17
C ILE A 93 -5.01 -12.55 -11.47
N ASN A 94 -3.71 -12.86 -11.57
CA ASN A 94 -3.14 -13.57 -12.72
C ASN A 94 -2.92 -15.07 -12.45
N SER A 95 -3.26 -15.57 -11.27
CA SER A 95 -3.17 -16.99 -10.95
C SER A 95 -4.06 -17.81 -11.90
N ALA A 96 -3.61 -19.01 -12.27
CA ALA A 96 -4.39 -19.89 -13.15
C ALA A 96 -5.80 -20.19 -12.60
N PRO A 97 -5.97 -20.51 -11.29
CA PRO A 97 -7.31 -20.73 -10.74
C PRO A 97 -8.22 -19.52 -10.85
N TYR A 98 -7.72 -18.31 -10.59
CA TYR A 98 -8.52 -17.09 -10.66
C TYR A 98 -8.90 -16.74 -12.10
N ARG A 99 -7.97 -16.87 -13.05
CA ARG A 99 -8.24 -16.63 -14.47
C ARG A 99 -9.23 -17.64 -15.06
N HIS A 100 -9.17 -18.90 -14.65
CA HIS A 100 -10.16 -19.91 -15.01
C HIS A 100 -11.54 -19.55 -14.44
N PHE A 101 -11.63 -19.20 -13.15
CA PHE A 101 -12.89 -18.81 -12.50
C PHE A 101 -13.57 -17.60 -13.16
N GLN A 102 -12.79 -16.58 -13.54
CA GLN A 102 -13.30 -15.38 -14.22
C GLN A 102 -13.54 -15.57 -15.73
N GLY A 103 -13.16 -16.72 -16.30
CA GLY A 103 -13.13 -16.96 -17.74
C GLY A 103 -12.05 -16.15 -18.48
N LYS A 104 -11.91 -16.38 -19.80
CA LYS A 104 -10.91 -15.69 -20.67
C LYS A 104 -9.47 -15.82 -20.13
N GLU A 105 -9.03 -17.06 -19.92
CA GLU A 105 -7.74 -17.41 -19.30
C GLU A 105 -6.52 -16.78 -19.99
N GLY A 106 -6.59 -16.63 -21.32
CA GLY A 106 -5.53 -16.03 -22.12
C GLY A 106 -5.31 -14.53 -21.88
N ASN A 107 -6.25 -13.84 -21.21
CA ASN A 107 -6.16 -12.40 -21.02
C ASN A 107 -5.41 -12.06 -19.72
N PRO A 108 -4.34 -11.25 -19.78
CA PRO A 108 -3.67 -10.76 -18.59
C PRO A 108 -4.59 -9.82 -17.80
N ARG A 109 -4.52 -9.90 -16.46
CA ARG A 109 -5.31 -9.06 -15.56
C ARG A 109 -4.45 -7.94 -15.00
N VAL A 110 -5.01 -6.73 -14.99
CA VAL A 110 -4.35 -5.53 -14.48
C VAL A 110 -5.21 -4.84 -13.44
N LEU A 111 -4.56 -4.30 -12.41
CA LEU A 111 -5.20 -3.46 -11.40
C LEU A 111 -5.38 -2.06 -11.99
N ARG A 112 -6.63 -1.59 -12.08
CA ARG A 112 -6.97 -0.25 -12.59
C ARG A 112 -7.08 0.80 -11.49
N HIS A 113 -7.64 0.42 -10.35
CA HIS A 113 -7.84 1.32 -9.21
C HIS A 113 -7.36 0.64 -7.92
N LEU A 114 -6.66 1.42 -7.11
CA LEU A 114 -6.17 1.11 -5.78
C LEU A 114 -6.69 2.21 -4.86
N VAL A 115 -7.44 1.79 -3.85
CA VAL A 115 -8.05 2.68 -2.87
C VAL A 115 -7.57 2.25 -1.49
N LEU A 116 -7.10 3.21 -0.69
CA LEU A 116 -6.59 2.99 0.64
C LEU A 116 -7.30 3.88 1.65
N THR A 117 -7.54 3.29 2.82
CA THR A 117 -8.05 4.02 3.99
C THR A 117 -6.90 4.45 4.90
N TYR A 118 -7.15 5.49 5.68
CA TYR A 118 -6.21 6.02 6.66
C TYR A 118 -6.90 6.31 8.01
N PRO A 119 -6.17 6.28 9.14
CA PRO A 119 -6.73 6.62 10.45
C PRO A 119 -7.40 7.99 10.48
N SER A 120 -8.56 8.12 11.14
CA SER A 120 -9.35 9.36 11.17
C SER A 120 -8.63 10.56 11.79
N ALA A 121 -7.68 10.32 12.71
CA ALA A 121 -6.87 11.37 13.32
C ALA A 121 -5.53 11.62 12.61
N MET A 122 -5.31 11.05 11.42
CA MET A 122 -4.04 11.21 10.70
C MET A 122 -3.85 12.65 10.21
N ARG A 123 -2.72 13.26 10.56
CA ARG A 123 -2.41 14.65 10.16
C ARG A 123 -2.25 14.75 8.65
N GLU A 124 -2.53 15.93 8.10
CA GLU A 124 -2.36 16.21 6.66
C GLU A 124 -0.94 15.92 6.16
N GLU A 125 0.08 16.25 6.96
CA GLU A 125 1.48 15.98 6.64
C GLU A 125 1.77 14.48 6.51
N GLU A 126 1.28 13.67 7.46
CA GLU A 126 1.42 12.21 7.41
C GLU A 126 0.63 11.61 6.24
N ARG A 127 -0.54 12.16 5.90
CA ARG A 127 -1.32 11.75 4.72
C ARG A 127 -0.54 12.00 3.43
N ARG A 128 0.13 13.14 3.28
CA ARG A 128 0.97 13.44 2.11
C ARG A 128 2.16 12.49 2.00
N VAL A 129 2.81 12.19 3.11
CA VAL A 129 3.90 11.19 3.14
C VAL A 129 3.36 9.82 2.75
N TYR A 130 2.22 9.41 3.31
CA TYR A 130 1.61 8.12 3.00
C TYR A 130 1.24 8.00 1.52
N GLU A 131 0.56 9.00 0.95
CA GLU A 131 0.23 9.08 -0.47
C GLU A 131 1.49 8.98 -1.35
N GLY A 132 2.56 9.69 -1.00
CA GLY A 132 3.84 9.63 -1.71
C GLY A 132 4.49 8.24 -1.67
N LEU A 133 4.49 7.59 -0.50
CA LEU A 133 5.02 6.24 -0.33
C LEU A 133 4.20 5.20 -1.11
N VAL A 134 2.87 5.31 -1.11
CA VAL A 134 1.98 4.44 -1.90
C VAL A 134 2.25 4.61 -3.39
N ARG A 135 2.29 5.87 -3.87
CA ARG A 135 2.57 6.16 -5.27
C ARG A 135 3.90 5.56 -5.71
N ASN A 136 4.96 5.76 -4.93
CA ASN A 136 6.27 5.21 -5.23
C ASN A 136 6.28 3.68 -5.17
N ALA A 137 5.58 3.07 -4.21
CA ALA A 137 5.42 1.62 -4.13
C ALA A 137 4.73 1.05 -5.39
N VAL A 138 3.65 1.69 -5.86
CA VAL A 138 2.93 1.27 -7.07
C VAL A 138 3.82 1.40 -8.31
N ILE A 139 4.53 2.52 -8.46
CA ILE A 139 5.47 2.74 -9.57
C ILE A 139 6.56 1.66 -9.55
N LEU A 140 7.17 1.43 -8.39
CA LEU A 140 8.23 0.45 -8.21
C LEU A 140 7.76 -0.97 -8.51
N ALA A 141 6.64 -1.39 -7.94
CA ALA A 141 6.08 -2.71 -8.17
C ALA A 141 5.74 -2.93 -9.66
N CYS A 142 5.07 -1.96 -10.29
CA CYS A 142 4.75 -2.03 -11.71
C CYS A 142 5.99 -2.06 -12.59
N HIS A 143 7.03 -1.29 -12.24
CA HIS A 143 8.32 -1.30 -12.94
C HIS A 143 8.98 -2.69 -12.90
N ILE A 144 9.01 -3.32 -11.72
CA ILE A 144 9.59 -4.67 -11.55
C ILE A 144 8.81 -5.74 -12.32
N LEU A 145 7.47 -5.62 -12.36
CA LEU A 145 6.58 -6.52 -13.09
C LEU A 145 6.51 -6.22 -14.59
N ASN A 146 7.24 -5.20 -15.09
CA ASN A 146 7.17 -4.71 -16.47
C ASN A 146 5.75 -4.31 -16.93
N ILE A 147 4.97 -3.74 -16.02
CA ILE A 147 3.64 -3.22 -16.33
C ILE A 147 3.80 -1.85 -17.00
N ARG A 148 3.18 -1.71 -18.18
CA ARG A 148 3.17 -0.46 -18.95
C ARG A 148 2.58 0.67 -18.12
N GLN A 149 3.08 1.89 -18.33
CA GLN A 149 2.71 3.05 -17.50
C GLN A 149 1.20 3.36 -17.53
N ASP A 150 0.58 3.24 -18.70
CA ASP A 150 -0.87 3.44 -18.94
C ASP A 150 -1.78 2.39 -18.27
N LEU A 151 -1.18 1.29 -17.78
CA LEU A 151 -1.87 0.21 -17.10
C LEU A 151 -1.63 0.19 -15.59
N ARG A 152 -0.89 1.18 -15.06
CA ARG A 152 -0.66 1.28 -13.62
C ARG A 152 -1.96 1.67 -12.90
N PRO A 153 -2.17 1.18 -11.67
CA PRO A 153 -3.31 1.59 -10.85
C PRO A 153 -3.36 3.10 -10.68
N ASN A 154 -4.55 3.69 -10.78
CA ASN A 154 -4.82 5.12 -10.61
C ASN A 154 -4.12 6.03 -11.61
N PHE A 155 -3.50 5.50 -12.66
CA PHE A 155 -2.85 6.34 -13.67
C PHE A 155 -3.88 7.11 -14.50
N SER A 156 -3.74 8.44 -14.50
CA SER A 156 -4.54 9.37 -15.31
C SER A 156 -3.85 9.64 -16.66
N PRO A 157 -4.61 9.84 -17.75
CA PRO A 157 -4.06 10.24 -19.06
C PRO A 157 -3.17 11.49 -19.02
N ASP A 158 -3.37 12.38 -18.03
CA ASP A 158 -2.55 13.59 -17.85
C ASP A 158 -1.14 13.31 -17.29
N GLY A 159 -0.76 12.03 -17.15
CA GLY A 159 0.51 11.60 -16.58
C GLY A 159 0.57 11.68 -15.06
N GLN A 160 -0.57 11.97 -14.42
CA GLN A 160 -0.72 12.05 -12.97
C GLN A 160 -1.32 10.75 -12.40
N PHE A 161 -1.37 10.66 -11.07
CA PHE A 161 -2.10 9.60 -10.37
C PHE A 161 -3.32 10.20 -9.67
N GLU A 162 -4.47 9.55 -9.83
CA GLU A 162 -5.62 9.79 -8.96
C GLU A 162 -5.25 9.43 -7.50
N PRO A 163 -5.75 10.18 -6.50
CA PRO A 163 -5.41 9.95 -5.11
C PRO A 163 -5.65 8.50 -4.68
N PHE A 164 -4.69 7.90 -3.99
CA PHE A 164 -4.83 6.56 -3.42
C PHE A 164 -5.61 6.60 -2.10
N LEU A 165 -5.38 7.65 -1.29
CA LEU A 165 -6.10 7.87 -0.04
C LEU A 165 -7.49 8.46 -0.33
N PHE A 166 -8.52 7.65 -0.13
CA PHE A 166 -9.89 8.06 -0.45
C PHE A 166 -10.65 8.57 0.77
N VAL A 167 -10.59 7.84 1.88
CA VAL A 167 -11.45 8.10 3.04
C VAL A 167 -10.77 7.66 4.34
N ASP A 168 -11.12 8.31 5.44
CA ASP A 168 -10.69 7.84 6.74
C ASP A 168 -11.41 6.56 7.18
N GLU A 169 -10.79 5.80 8.09
CA GLU A 169 -11.28 4.49 8.54
C GLU A 169 -12.66 4.55 9.23
N ALA A 170 -13.00 5.65 9.93
CA ALA A 170 -14.31 5.80 10.57
C ALA A 170 -15.41 6.05 9.54
N LEU A 171 -15.18 6.96 8.58
CA LEU A 171 -16.13 7.20 7.49
C LEU A 171 -16.24 5.97 6.57
N ALA A 172 -15.15 5.25 6.31
CA ALA A 172 -15.18 3.99 5.56
C ALA A 172 -16.15 2.97 6.19
N ALA A 173 -16.08 2.81 7.52
CA ALA A 173 -16.97 1.91 8.24
C ALA A 173 -18.45 2.35 8.14
N GLN A 174 -18.72 3.66 8.23
CA GLN A 174 -20.07 4.21 8.05
C GLN A 174 -20.60 3.99 6.63
N MET A 175 -19.77 4.12 5.60
CA MET A 175 -20.18 3.86 4.21
C MET A 175 -20.58 2.40 3.99
N VAL A 176 -19.84 1.44 4.57
CA VAL A 176 -20.19 0.02 4.50
C VAL A 176 -21.52 -0.25 5.21
N PHE A 177 -21.73 0.33 6.39
CA PHE A 177 -22.99 0.23 7.11
C PHE A 177 -24.17 0.77 6.26
N LEU A 178 -24.03 1.98 5.71
CA LEU A 178 -25.05 2.58 4.86
C LEU A 178 -25.37 1.70 3.65
N PHE A 179 -24.35 1.20 2.96
CA PHE A 179 -24.54 0.31 1.83
C PHE A 179 -25.31 -0.96 2.21
N GLN A 180 -24.96 -1.57 3.35
CA GLN A 180 -25.64 -2.77 3.85
C GLN A 180 -27.11 -2.48 4.20
N GLU A 181 -27.40 -1.37 4.88
CA GLU A 181 -28.78 -0.98 5.19
C GLU A 181 -29.60 -0.72 3.93
N VAL A 182 -29.05 0.02 2.97
CA VAL A 182 -29.74 0.28 1.69
C VAL A 182 -30.05 -1.03 0.98
N GLN A 183 -29.08 -1.92 0.84
CA GLN A 183 -29.26 -3.18 0.10
C GLN A 183 -30.13 -4.20 0.85
N GLY A 184 -29.94 -4.35 2.15
CA GLY A 184 -30.57 -5.38 2.97
C GLY A 184 -31.96 -5.00 3.49
N THR A 185 -32.14 -3.75 3.90
CA THR A 185 -33.37 -3.25 4.54
C THR A 185 -34.27 -2.49 3.57
N PHE A 186 -33.67 -1.68 2.69
CA PHE A 186 -34.40 -0.77 1.79
C PHE A 186 -34.41 -1.20 0.32
N ALA A 187 -34.08 -2.48 0.03
CA ALA A 187 -34.12 -3.06 -1.31
C ALA A 187 -33.36 -2.26 -2.40
N GLY A 188 -32.30 -1.56 -2.00
CA GLY A 188 -31.48 -0.73 -2.88
C GLY A 188 -31.89 0.74 -2.95
N SER A 189 -32.96 1.16 -2.27
CA SER A 189 -33.47 2.55 -2.26
C SER A 189 -32.78 3.40 -1.21
N MET A 190 -31.93 4.34 -1.66
CA MET A 190 -31.27 5.30 -0.75
C MET A 190 -32.28 6.36 -0.27
N GLU A 191 -33.23 6.72 -1.12
CA GLU A 191 -34.27 7.70 -0.85
C GLU A 191 -35.14 7.29 0.33
N ASP A 192 -35.51 6.02 0.41
CA ASP A 192 -36.33 5.49 1.51
C ASP A 192 -35.56 5.47 2.84
N LEU A 193 -34.26 5.13 2.79
CA LEU A 193 -33.39 5.21 3.96
C LEU A 193 -33.32 6.66 4.48
N ILE A 194 -33.14 7.64 3.58
CA ILE A 194 -33.13 9.06 3.95
C ILE A 194 -34.50 9.51 4.45
N GLY A 195 -35.60 8.98 3.89
CA GLY A 195 -36.95 9.27 4.37
C GLY A 195 -37.19 8.83 5.82
N VAL A 196 -36.56 7.73 6.26
CA VAL A 196 -36.70 7.20 7.62
C VAL A 196 -35.70 7.83 8.60
N TYR A 197 -34.42 7.93 8.21
CA TYR A 197 -33.34 8.36 9.11
C TYR A 197 -32.89 9.81 8.91
N GLY A 198 -33.18 10.40 7.75
CA GLY A 198 -32.79 11.77 7.42
C GLY A 198 -33.71 12.80 8.04
N HIS A 199 -33.14 13.97 8.37
CA HIS A 199 -33.92 15.14 8.72
C HIS A 199 -33.99 16.07 7.51
N VAL A 200 -35.21 16.38 7.06
CA VAL A 200 -35.42 17.43 6.05
C VAL A 200 -35.12 18.76 6.74
N PRO A 201 -34.12 19.54 6.28
CA PRO A 201 -33.88 20.86 6.85
C PRO A 201 -35.15 21.71 6.64
N PRO A 202 -35.56 22.51 7.64
CA PRO A 202 -36.71 23.39 7.48
C PRO A 202 -36.47 24.31 6.27
N LYS A 203 -37.50 24.45 5.43
CA LYS A 203 -37.46 25.38 4.29
C LYS A 203 -37.18 26.80 4.81
N PRO A 204 -36.37 27.61 4.09
CA PRO A 204 -36.07 28.99 4.47
C PRO A 204 -37.31 29.87 4.52
#